data_AF-A0A6P5ZY51-F1
#
_entry.id   AF-A0A6P5ZY51-F1
#
_cell.length_a   1.000
_cell.length_b   1.000
_cell.length_c   1.000
_cell.angle_alpha   90.00
_cell.angle_beta   90.00
_cell.angle_gamma   90.00
#
_symmetry.space_group_name_H-M   'P 1'
#
loop_
_entity.id
_entity.type
_entity.pdbx_description
1 polymer ?
#
loop_
_entity_poly.entity_id
_entity_poly.type
_entity_poly.pdbx_seq_one_letter_code
_entity_poly.pdbx_strand_id
1 'polypeptide(L)'
;MSRPQEPHRPFFHFGNLFRNISPKGSQLSPRLLSLLNAFEATLSERLQKLVPKDKDDILSLSWMKLAMESVSEIHCDIKNLITELELPVTDWDEKWIDLYLDISVKLLDISIAFTSELARLSQGHLLLQCVLHKLESNSPDQFMRSCSLLDSWRQHIGSKNPRVETCLPILDNLVESLNLPKVKNSAKGKVLMRAMLGAKVATAYICSVFAAAFSGSGKNLLDLTVPDTLPWAQVFSHVQTTVNAEIRNIFSCGKYTVLRELDSVDGSVKKLYPLLQDGLGPIEGESFKNSVSDSVEPL
;
A
#
# COMPACT_ATOMS: atom_id res chain seq x y z
N MET A 1 3.42 20.89 -33.45
CA MET A 1 2.82 20.74 -32.11
C MET A 1 3.39 19.47 -31.50
N SER A 2 4.30 19.63 -30.54
CA SER A 2 5.07 18.52 -29.96
C SER A 2 4.28 17.91 -28.80
N ARG A 3 4.04 16.59 -28.84
CA ARG A 3 3.55 15.82 -27.68
C ARG A 3 4.46 16.09 -26.48
N PRO A 4 3.93 16.27 -25.25
CA PRO A 4 4.77 16.21 -24.07
C PRO A 4 5.31 14.78 -23.98
N GLN A 5 6.63 14.62 -24.03
CA GLN A 5 7.26 13.35 -23.65
C GLN A 5 6.93 13.11 -22.18
N GLU A 6 6.27 11.98 -21.90
CA GLU A 6 6.18 11.46 -20.54
C GLU A 6 7.61 11.34 -19.98
N PRO A 7 7.85 11.76 -18.73
CA PRO A 7 9.16 11.60 -18.14
C PRO A 7 9.51 10.11 -18.14
N HIS A 8 10.55 9.75 -18.90
CA HIS A 8 11.10 8.41 -18.95
C HIS A 8 11.46 7.97 -17.53
N ARG A 9 10.63 7.10 -16.94
CA ARG A 9 10.98 6.46 -15.67
C ARG A 9 12.19 5.56 -15.90
N PRO A 10 13.20 5.58 -15.02
CA PRO A 10 14.27 4.59 -15.09
C PRO A 10 13.67 3.20 -14.86
N PHE A 11 13.79 2.32 -15.86
CA PHE A 11 13.57 0.89 -15.66
C PHE A 11 14.67 0.39 -14.74
N PHE A 12 14.34 0.06 -13.50
CA PHE A 12 15.32 -0.43 -12.53
C PHE A 12 15.80 -1.83 -12.92
N HIS A 13 16.96 -1.88 -13.59
CA HIS A 13 17.65 -3.11 -13.94
C HIS A 13 18.52 -3.54 -12.77
N PHE A 14 18.19 -4.67 -12.15
CA PHE A 14 18.92 -5.26 -11.01
C PHE A 14 20.24 -5.94 -11.42
N GLY A 15 20.84 -5.54 -12.55
CA GLY A 15 21.87 -6.29 -13.28
C GLY A 15 23.13 -6.65 -12.49
N ASN A 16 23.38 -6.00 -11.34
CA ASN A 16 24.55 -6.24 -10.50
C ASN A 16 24.30 -6.99 -9.17
N LEU A 17 23.04 -7.17 -8.73
CA LEU A 17 22.73 -7.90 -7.49
C LEU A 17 23.00 -9.41 -7.65
N PHE A 18 22.54 -9.98 -8.75
CA PHE A 18 22.37 -11.44 -8.85
C PHE A 18 23.64 -12.20 -9.21
N ARG A 19 24.64 -11.51 -9.77
CA ARG A 19 25.99 -12.06 -9.94
C ARG A 19 26.66 -12.34 -8.59
N ASN A 20 26.27 -11.61 -7.53
CA ASN A 20 26.78 -11.76 -6.17
C ASN A 20 25.93 -12.70 -5.30
N ILE A 21 24.66 -12.95 -5.65
CA ILE A 21 23.73 -13.84 -4.92
C ILE A 21 23.78 -15.28 -5.45
N SER A 22 24.26 -15.50 -6.67
CA SER A 22 24.55 -16.84 -7.18
C SER A 22 25.69 -17.47 -6.38
N PRO A 23 25.53 -18.67 -5.80
CA PRO A 23 26.55 -19.32 -4.98
C PRO A 23 27.68 -19.88 -5.86
N LYS A 24 28.47 -19.00 -6.48
CA LYS A 24 29.72 -19.41 -7.11
C LYS A 24 30.75 -19.65 -6.00
N GLY A 25 30.84 -20.90 -5.54
CA GLY A 25 32.01 -21.41 -4.82
C GLY A 25 31.84 -21.79 -3.34
N SER A 26 30.69 -21.54 -2.70
CA SER A 26 30.42 -22.05 -1.34
C SER A 26 29.05 -22.73 -1.31
N GLN A 27 29.00 -24.06 -1.30
CA GLN A 27 27.76 -24.79 -1.08
C GLN A 27 27.21 -24.40 0.30
N LEU A 28 25.95 -23.93 0.34
CA LEU A 28 25.26 -23.69 1.61
C LEU A 28 25.12 -25.02 2.34
N SER A 29 25.25 -25.02 3.67
CA SER A 29 24.95 -26.22 4.45
C SER A 29 23.46 -26.57 4.31
N PRO A 30 23.08 -27.85 4.47
CA PRO A 30 21.68 -28.28 4.39
C PRO A 30 20.74 -27.48 5.32
N ARG A 31 21.19 -27.16 6.54
CA ARG A 31 20.45 -26.30 7.49
C ARG A 31 20.20 -24.91 6.90
N LEU A 32 21.23 -24.24 6.38
CA LEU A 32 21.10 -22.90 5.83
C LEU A 32 20.23 -22.86 4.57
N LEU A 33 20.31 -23.89 3.73
CA LEU A 33 19.45 -24.02 2.57
C LEU A 33 17.98 -24.24 2.98
N SER A 34 17.73 -25.08 4.00
CA SER A 34 16.39 -25.30 4.54
C SER A 34 15.76 -24.01 5.09
N LEU A 35 16.53 -23.22 5.83
CA LEU A 35 16.08 -21.93 6.38
C LEU A 35 15.70 -20.95 5.27
N LEU A 36 16.55 -20.83 4.25
CA LEU A 36 16.29 -19.97 3.09
C LEU A 36 15.03 -20.43 2.34
N ASN A 37 14.92 -21.72 2.05
CA ASN A 37 13.78 -22.27 1.32
C ASN A 37 12.47 -22.10 2.11
N ALA A 38 12.50 -22.28 3.43
CA ALA A 38 11.34 -22.05 4.28
C ALA A 38 10.88 -20.58 4.21
N PHE A 39 11.82 -19.63 4.35
CA PHE A 39 11.50 -18.21 4.19
C PHE A 39 10.93 -17.89 2.80
N GLU A 40 11.57 -18.36 1.72
CA GLU A 40 11.12 -18.09 0.35
C GLU A 40 9.75 -18.71 0.05
N ALA A 41 9.44 -19.89 0.61
CA ALA A 41 8.14 -20.51 0.51
C ALA A 41 7.05 -19.70 1.25
N THR A 42 7.32 -19.28 2.49
CA THR A 42 6.41 -18.43 3.27
C THR A 42 6.17 -17.08 2.57
N LEU A 43 7.23 -16.45 2.05
CA LEU A 43 7.09 -15.22 1.27
C LEU A 43 6.20 -15.44 0.04
N SER A 44 6.40 -16.53 -0.69
CA SER A 44 5.57 -16.89 -1.84
C SER A 44 4.11 -17.08 -1.45
N GLU A 45 3.83 -17.75 -0.33
CA GLU A 45 2.46 -17.95 0.17
C GLU A 45 1.79 -16.61 0.54
N ARG A 46 2.51 -15.73 1.22
CA ARG A 46 1.99 -14.40 1.59
C ARG A 46 1.69 -13.56 0.35
N LEU A 47 2.61 -13.53 -0.61
CA LEU A 47 2.37 -12.85 -1.89
C LEU A 47 1.18 -13.46 -2.64
N GLN A 48 1.02 -14.78 -2.60
CA GLN A 48 -0.12 -15.45 -3.23
C GLN A 48 -1.46 -15.02 -2.61
N LYS A 49 -1.51 -14.75 -1.30
CA LYS A 49 -2.71 -14.22 -0.63
C LYS A 49 -3.08 -12.82 -1.09
N LEU A 50 -2.12 -12.04 -1.59
CA LEU A 50 -2.34 -10.69 -2.13
C LEU A 50 -2.85 -10.69 -3.56
N VAL A 51 -2.86 -11.83 -4.24
CA VAL A 51 -3.48 -11.97 -5.56
C VAL A 51 -4.99 -11.76 -5.40
N PRO A 52 -5.55 -10.68 -6.00
CA PRO A 52 -6.98 -10.37 -5.88
C PRO A 52 -7.81 -11.49 -6.51
N LYS A 53 -8.93 -11.86 -5.86
CA LYS A 53 -9.87 -12.85 -6.41
C LYS A 53 -10.81 -12.18 -7.40
N ASP A 54 -11.24 -10.97 -7.06
CA ASP A 54 -11.97 -10.06 -7.92
C ASP A 54 -11.16 -8.76 -8.16
N LYS A 55 -11.44 -8.07 -9.26
CA LYS A 55 -10.90 -6.73 -9.52
C LYS A 55 -11.44 -5.70 -8.53
N ASP A 56 -12.66 -5.90 -8.04
CA ASP A 56 -13.28 -5.02 -7.05
C ASP A 56 -12.67 -5.16 -5.64
N ASP A 57 -11.94 -6.24 -5.37
CA ASP A 57 -11.16 -6.39 -4.14
C ASP A 57 -9.96 -5.44 -4.09
N ILE A 58 -9.44 -5.02 -5.25
CA ILE A 58 -8.23 -4.21 -5.35
C ILE A 58 -8.49 -2.82 -4.76
N LEU A 59 -7.67 -2.44 -3.77
CA LEU A 59 -7.79 -1.18 -3.01
C LEU A 59 -9.08 -1.05 -2.19
N SER A 60 -9.73 -2.16 -1.88
CA SER A 60 -10.62 -2.25 -0.73
C SER A 60 -9.82 -2.13 0.58
N LEU A 61 -10.47 -1.70 1.65
CA LEU A 61 -9.89 -1.65 2.99
C LEU A 61 -9.46 -3.04 3.47
N SER A 62 -10.22 -4.09 3.11
CA SER A 62 -9.89 -5.47 3.46
C SER A 62 -8.60 -5.93 2.78
N TRP A 63 -8.42 -5.66 1.49
CA TRP A 63 -7.19 -5.96 0.76
C TRP A 63 -6.01 -5.14 1.29
N MET A 64 -6.21 -3.85 1.59
CA MET A 64 -5.16 -3.01 2.16
C MET A 64 -4.74 -3.49 3.56
N LYS A 65 -5.70 -3.89 4.40
CA LYS A 65 -5.39 -4.50 5.69
C LYS A 65 -4.54 -5.76 5.52
N LEU A 66 -4.95 -6.67 4.64
CA LEU A 66 -4.22 -7.89 4.33
C LEU A 66 -2.80 -7.61 3.81
N ALA A 67 -2.64 -6.59 2.96
CA ALA A 67 -1.34 -6.17 2.43
C ALA A 67 -0.41 -5.63 3.51
N MET A 68 -0.91 -4.81 4.43
CA MET A 68 -0.09 -4.29 5.54
C MET A 68 0.22 -5.37 6.59
N GLU A 69 -0.72 -6.26 6.87
CA GLU A 69 -0.47 -7.45 7.70
C GLU A 69 0.65 -8.30 7.08
N SER A 70 0.59 -8.55 5.76
CA SER A 70 1.63 -9.29 5.05
C SER A 70 3.01 -8.62 5.17
N VAL A 71 3.10 -7.28 5.06
CA VAL A 71 4.36 -6.54 5.29
C VAL A 71 4.88 -6.80 6.71
N SER A 72 4.04 -6.61 7.72
CA SER A 72 4.42 -6.83 9.13
C SER A 72 4.93 -8.25 9.36
N GLU A 73 4.22 -9.24 8.83
CA GLU A 73 4.59 -10.64 8.97
C GLU A 73 5.90 -10.99 8.23
N ILE A 74 6.13 -10.45 7.02
CA ILE A 74 7.38 -10.62 6.28
C ILE A 74 8.57 -10.10 7.11
N HIS A 75 8.43 -8.95 7.76
CA HIS A 75 9.49 -8.40 8.62
C HIS A 75 9.67 -9.21 9.92
N CYS A 76 8.59 -9.80 10.44
CA CYS A 76 8.67 -10.76 11.54
C CYS A 76 9.44 -12.02 11.12
N ASP A 77 9.20 -12.53 9.91
CA ASP A 77 9.91 -13.68 9.34
C ASP A 77 11.41 -13.39 9.18
N ILE A 78 11.80 -12.17 8.80
CA ILE A 78 13.20 -11.73 8.79
C ILE A 78 13.80 -11.74 10.19
N LYS A 79 13.10 -11.20 11.20
CA LYS A 79 13.55 -11.21 12.59
C LYS A 79 13.77 -12.64 13.11
N ASN A 80 12.84 -13.54 12.80
CA ASN A 80 12.95 -14.96 13.16
C ASN A 80 14.14 -15.61 12.46
N LEU A 81 14.33 -15.34 11.17
CA LEU A 81 15.48 -15.84 10.41
C LEU A 81 16.82 -15.35 10.98
N ILE A 82 16.94 -14.08 11.38
CA ILE A 82 18.15 -13.54 12.05
C ILE A 82 18.47 -14.34 13.32
N THR A 83 17.43 -14.69 14.08
CA THR A 83 17.53 -15.48 15.32
C THR A 83 17.97 -16.92 15.03
N GLU A 84 17.34 -17.59 14.06
CA GLU A 84 17.65 -18.99 13.68
C GLU A 84 19.01 -19.16 13.00
N LEU A 85 19.47 -18.11 12.32
CA LEU A 85 20.81 -18.02 11.77
C LEU A 85 21.86 -17.81 12.86
N GLU A 86 21.47 -17.49 14.10
CA GLU A 86 22.39 -17.10 15.19
C GLU A 86 23.38 -16.04 14.67
N LEU A 87 22.84 -15.01 14.03
CA LEU A 87 23.61 -13.92 13.43
C LEU A 87 23.13 -12.58 14.02
N PRO A 88 23.40 -12.31 15.30
CA PRO A 88 22.96 -11.08 15.95
C PRO A 88 23.50 -9.85 15.21
N VAL A 89 22.79 -8.74 15.30
CA VAL A 89 23.15 -7.47 14.63
C VAL A 89 24.55 -7.00 15.02
N THR A 90 25.04 -7.36 16.21
CA THR A 90 26.42 -7.08 16.68
C THR A 90 27.50 -7.72 15.82
N ASP A 91 27.18 -8.79 15.09
CA ASP A 91 28.12 -9.52 14.26
C ASP A 91 28.15 -8.99 12.82
N TRP A 92 27.32 -7.98 12.52
CA TRP A 92 27.18 -7.40 11.20
C TRP A 92 28.25 -6.33 10.99
N ASP A 93 28.61 -6.10 9.73
CA ASP A 93 29.47 -4.98 9.34
C ASP A 93 28.74 -3.65 9.56
N GLU A 94 29.45 -2.57 9.90
CA GLU A 94 28.84 -1.25 10.14
C GLU A 94 27.97 -0.81 8.95
N LYS A 95 28.42 -1.03 7.71
CA LYS A 95 27.64 -0.67 6.51
C LYS A 95 26.34 -1.48 6.38
N TRP A 96 26.34 -2.70 6.91
CA TRP A 96 25.17 -3.57 6.92
C TRP A 96 24.15 -3.10 7.95
N ILE A 97 24.63 -2.70 9.13
CA ILE A 97 23.80 -2.10 10.17
C ILE A 97 23.20 -0.79 9.67
N ASP A 98 24.03 0.09 9.10
CA ASP A 98 23.59 1.38 8.55
C ASP A 98 22.49 1.20 7.50
N LEU A 99 22.68 0.28 6.55
CA LEU A 99 21.68 0.00 5.52
C LEU A 99 20.37 -0.56 6.09
N TYR A 100 20.45 -1.48 7.03
CA TYR A 100 19.26 -2.05 7.67
C TYR A 100 18.47 -0.99 8.43
N LEU A 101 19.16 -0.13 9.19
CA LEU A 101 18.55 0.96 9.93
C LEU A 101 17.96 2.01 8.98
N ASP A 102 18.68 2.37 7.92
CA ASP A 102 18.24 3.30 6.89
C ASP A 102 16.95 2.80 6.19
N ILE A 103 16.88 1.52 5.83
CA ILE A 103 15.65 0.89 5.30
C ILE A 103 14.50 0.98 6.33
N SER A 104 14.80 0.68 7.60
CA SER A 104 13.81 0.67 8.67
C SER A 104 13.24 2.07 8.94
N VAL A 105 14.08 3.10 8.93
CA VAL A 105 13.68 4.50 9.06
C VAL A 105 12.77 4.91 7.90
N LYS A 106 13.12 4.57 6.66
CA LYS A 106 12.28 4.86 5.49
C LYS A 106 10.90 4.20 5.57
N LEU A 107 10.86 2.94 6.02
CA LEU A 107 9.59 2.24 6.24
C LEU A 107 8.76 2.92 7.34
N LEU A 108 9.40 3.40 8.40
CA LEU A 108 8.73 4.16 9.46
C LEU A 108 8.16 5.48 8.93
N ASP A 109 8.92 6.23 8.13
CA ASP A 109 8.46 7.49 7.52
C ASP A 109 7.23 7.26 6.62
N ILE A 110 7.26 6.22 5.80
CA ILE A 110 6.11 5.80 4.98
C ILE A 110 4.92 5.43 5.86
N SER A 111 5.15 4.66 6.93
CA SER A 111 4.09 4.24 7.86
C SER A 111 3.45 5.44 8.57
N ILE A 112 4.25 6.45 8.93
CA ILE A 112 3.77 7.71 9.51
C ILE A 112 2.90 8.47 8.49
N ALA A 113 3.33 8.54 7.22
CA ALA A 113 2.55 9.17 6.17
C ALA A 113 1.19 8.47 5.96
N PHE A 114 1.16 7.14 5.93
CA PHE A 114 -0.08 6.37 5.79
C PHE A 114 -0.97 6.49 7.01
N THR A 115 -0.41 6.45 8.22
CA THR A 115 -1.18 6.64 9.46
C THR A 115 -1.81 8.04 9.50
N SER A 116 -1.06 9.06 9.05
CA SER A 116 -1.57 10.42 8.92
C SER A 116 -2.72 10.50 7.92
N GLU A 117 -2.68 9.71 6.85
CA GLU A 117 -3.74 9.67 5.85
C GLU A 117 -4.99 8.92 6.36
N LEU A 118 -4.81 7.80 7.03
CA LEU A 118 -5.91 7.09 7.69
C LEU A 118 -6.60 7.99 8.73
N ALA A 119 -5.83 8.73 9.54
CA ALA A 119 -6.38 9.70 10.48
C ALA A 119 -7.20 10.79 9.79
N ARG A 120 -6.74 11.28 8.63
CA ARG A 120 -7.50 12.24 7.79
C ARG A 120 -8.81 11.63 7.31
N LEU A 121 -8.79 10.38 6.82
CA LEU A 121 -10.01 9.68 6.38
C LEU A 121 -10.98 9.44 7.55
N SER A 122 -10.48 9.05 8.72
CA SER A 122 -11.29 8.89 9.94
C SER A 122 -11.96 10.20 10.36
N GLN A 123 -11.27 11.34 10.25
CA GLN A 123 -11.88 12.64 10.50
C GLN A 123 -13.00 12.95 9.50
N GLY A 124 -12.85 12.57 8.22
CA GLY A 124 -13.91 12.64 7.23
C GLY A 124 -15.12 11.78 7.61
N HIS A 125 -14.89 10.55 8.07
CA HIS A 125 -15.97 9.68 8.55
C HIS A 125 -16.76 10.31 9.72
N LEU A 126 -16.08 10.95 10.67
CA LEU A 126 -16.74 11.67 11.78
C LEU A 126 -17.65 12.81 11.29
N LEU A 127 -17.25 13.53 10.23
CA LEU A 127 -18.11 14.57 9.62
C LEU A 127 -19.39 13.96 9.04
N LEU A 128 -19.29 12.80 8.37
CA LEU A 128 -20.45 12.09 7.84
C LEU A 128 -21.38 11.60 8.95
N GLN A 129 -20.84 11.05 10.04
CA GLN A 129 -21.65 10.67 11.20
C GLN A 129 -22.41 11.87 11.79
N CYS A 130 -21.76 13.03 11.84
CA CYS A 130 -22.39 14.27 12.29
C CYS A 130 -23.52 14.74 11.35
N VAL A 131 -23.38 14.54 10.03
CA VAL A 131 -24.45 14.81 9.06
C VAL A 131 -25.62 13.86 9.30
N LEU A 132 -25.36 12.55 9.38
CA LEU A 132 -26.41 11.54 9.60
C LEU A 132 -27.21 11.81 10.88
N HIS A 133 -26.53 12.04 12.00
CA HIS A 133 -27.18 12.36 13.27
C HIS A 133 -28.06 13.62 13.19
N LYS A 134 -27.64 14.64 12.42
CA LYS A 134 -28.43 15.87 12.25
C LYS A 134 -29.65 15.65 11.35
N LEU A 135 -29.56 14.76 10.37
CA LEU A 135 -30.69 14.40 9.51
C LEU A 135 -31.76 13.60 10.26
N GLU A 136 -31.35 12.73 11.18
CA GLU A 136 -32.27 11.96 12.03
C GLU A 136 -33.11 12.84 12.98
N SER A 137 -32.61 14.01 13.38
CA SER A 137 -33.31 14.90 14.31
C SER A 137 -34.41 15.80 13.68
N ASN A 138 -34.70 15.66 12.38
CA ASN A 138 -35.87 16.22 11.66
C ASN A 138 -36.17 17.73 11.85
N SER A 139 -35.18 18.59 12.16
CA SER A 139 -35.43 20.03 12.30
C SER A 139 -35.02 20.85 11.06
N PRO A 140 -35.82 21.83 10.62
CA PRO A 140 -35.55 22.63 9.41
C PRO A 140 -34.19 23.36 9.41
N ASP A 141 -33.76 23.90 10.56
CA ASP A 141 -32.49 24.62 10.71
C ASP A 141 -31.26 23.71 10.59
N GLN A 142 -31.45 22.39 10.69
CA GLN A 142 -30.36 21.42 10.56
C GLN A 142 -30.05 21.06 9.11
N PHE A 143 -30.95 21.29 8.15
CA PHE A 143 -30.68 20.99 6.72
C PHE A 143 -29.57 21.89 6.17
N MET A 144 -29.66 23.20 6.37
CA MET A 144 -28.62 24.16 5.94
C MET A 144 -27.26 23.86 6.61
N ARG A 145 -27.30 23.49 7.90
CA ARG A 145 -26.09 23.06 8.63
C ARG A 145 -25.54 21.72 8.12
N SER A 146 -26.38 20.80 7.66
CA SER A 146 -25.97 19.51 7.09
C SER A 146 -25.31 19.69 5.73
N CYS A 147 -25.83 20.57 4.88
CA CYS A 147 -25.17 20.97 3.63
C CYS A 147 -23.76 21.53 3.89
N SER A 148 -23.60 22.44 4.86
CA SER A 148 -22.28 22.99 5.19
C SER A 148 -21.28 21.95 5.71
N LEU A 149 -21.75 20.91 6.40
CA LEU A 149 -20.92 19.80 6.88
C LEU A 149 -20.54 18.85 5.74
N LEU A 150 -21.45 18.60 4.79
CA LEU A 150 -21.15 17.85 3.58
C LEU A 150 -20.14 18.60 2.69
N ASP A 151 -20.27 19.92 2.56
CA ASP A 151 -19.27 20.75 1.87
C ASP A 151 -17.91 20.67 2.57
N SER A 152 -17.91 20.75 3.90
CA SER A 152 -16.69 20.57 4.71
C SER A 152 -16.06 19.19 4.52
N TRP A 153 -16.87 18.13 4.48
CA TRP A 153 -16.41 16.77 4.21
C TRP A 153 -15.79 16.67 2.81
N ARG A 154 -16.46 17.23 1.79
CA ARG A 154 -15.97 17.22 0.40
C ARG A 154 -14.64 17.95 0.27
N GLN A 155 -14.52 19.13 0.90
CA GLN A 155 -13.27 19.87 0.96
C GLN A 155 -12.17 19.11 1.70
N HIS A 156 -12.51 18.50 2.84
CA HIS A 156 -11.58 17.73 3.67
C HIS A 156 -11.04 16.51 2.93
N ILE A 157 -11.91 15.68 2.35
CA ILE A 157 -11.54 14.51 1.56
C ILE A 157 -10.79 14.90 0.29
N GLY A 158 -11.19 15.98 -0.36
CA GLY A 158 -10.57 16.47 -1.58
C GLY A 158 -9.20 17.14 -1.39
N SER A 159 -8.89 17.56 -0.17
CA SER A 159 -7.56 18.08 0.16
C SER A 159 -6.53 16.94 0.14
N LYS A 160 -5.40 17.17 -0.52
CA LYS A 160 -4.30 16.20 -0.54
C LYS A 160 -3.53 16.24 0.76
N ASN A 161 -3.03 15.08 1.18
CA ASN A 161 -2.13 14.98 2.30
C ASN A 161 -0.67 15.11 1.82
N PRO A 162 0.02 16.21 2.18
CA PRO A 162 1.39 16.45 1.70
C PRO A 162 2.38 15.38 2.15
N ARG A 163 2.12 14.67 3.27
CA ARG A 163 2.99 13.58 3.73
C ARG A 163 2.97 12.39 2.78
N VAL A 164 1.84 12.09 2.16
CA VAL A 164 1.73 11.02 1.15
C VAL A 164 2.50 11.40 -0.12
N GLU A 165 2.52 12.69 -0.47
CA GLU A 165 3.29 13.18 -1.62
C GLU A 165 4.80 12.99 -1.41
N THR A 166 5.28 13.06 -0.17
CA THR A 166 6.68 12.77 0.17
C THR A 166 7.05 11.29 0.12
N CYS A 167 6.09 10.36 -0.02
CA CYS A 167 6.41 8.94 -0.09
C CYS A 167 7.17 8.55 -1.37
N LEU A 168 6.95 9.22 -2.50
CA LEU A 168 7.61 8.87 -3.76
C LEU A 168 9.14 8.93 -3.69
N PRO A 169 9.77 10.05 -3.27
CA PRO A 169 11.23 10.08 -3.17
C PRO A 169 11.78 9.09 -2.14
N ILE A 170 11.01 8.77 -1.08
CA ILE A 170 11.40 7.76 -0.10
C ILE A 170 11.37 6.36 -0.72
N LEU A 171 10.34 6.06 -1.53
CA LEU A 171 10.21 4.81 -2.28
C LEU A 171 11.30 4.65 -3.32
N ASP A 172 11.59 5.70 -4.11
CA ASP A 172 12.67 5.68 -5.10
C ASP A 172 14.01 5.41 -4.41
N ASN A 173 14.28 6.06 -3.28
CA ASN A 173 15.49 5.82 -2.49
C ASN A 173 15.53 4.40 -1.88
N LEU A 174 14.38 3.88 -1.43
CA LEU A 174 14.26 2.50 -0.97
C LEU A 174 14.59 1.51 -2.10
N VAL A 175 14.14 1.79 -3.32
CA VAL A 175 14.46 0.98 -4.52
C VAL A 175 15.93 1.11 -4.90
N GLU A 176 16.51 2.31 -4.88
CA GLU A 176 17.94 2.52 -5.17
C GLU A 176 18.85 1.76 -4.20
N SER A 177 18.48 1.76 -2.93
CA SER A 177 19.17 1.02 -1.87
C SER A 177 18.92 -0.51 -1.95
N LEU A 178 18.17 -1.02 -2.93
CA LEU A 178 18.10 -2.48 -3.21
C LEU A 178 19.47 -3.05 -3.56
N ASN A 179 20.41 -2.21 -4.02
CA ASN A 179 21.81 -2.58 -4.23
C ASN A 179 22.52 -2.86 -2.90
N LEU A 180 22.28 -4.04 -2.34
CA LEU A 180 22.86 -4.46 -1.06
C LEU A 180 24.40 -4.52 -1.17
N PRO A 181 25.15 -3.92 -0.23
CA PRO A 181 26.61 -3.95 -0.22
C PRO A 181 27.09 -5.40 -0.06
N LYS A 182 28.30 -5.69 -0.53
CA LYS A 182 28.90 -7.02 -0.35
C LYS A 182 28.97 -7.32 1.15
N VAL A 183 28.23 -8.32 1.62
CA VAL A 183 28.41 -8.87 2.97
C VAL A 183 29.82 -9.45 3.05
N LYS A 184 30.39 -9.48 4.27
CA LYS A 184 31.39 -10.48 4.64
C LYS A 184 30.97 -11.83 4.02
N ASN A 185 31.90 -12.53 3.36
CA ASN A 185 31.65 -13.77 2.61
C ASN A 185 31.25 -14.96 3.53
N SER A 186 30.21 -14.82 4.36
CA SER A 186 29.68 -15.86 5.23
C SER A 186 28.44 -16.49 4.61
N ALA A 187 28.27 -17.80 4.82
CA ALA A 187 27.10 -18.52 4.32
C ALA A 187 25.80 -18.00 4.96
N LYS A 188 25.81 -17.68 6.26
CA LYS A 188 24.68 -17.08 6.98
C LYS A 188 24.29 -15.71 6.40
N GLY A 189 25.28 -14.85 6.16
CA GLY A 189 25.08 -13.53 5.57
C GLY A 189 24.47 -13.59 4.16
N LYS A 190 24.87 -14.57 3.35
CA LYS A 190 24.26 -14.82 2.02
C LYS A 190 22.79 -15.24 2.10
N VAL A 191 22.41 -16.03 3.10
CA VAL A 191 21.01 -16.41 3.34
C VAL A 191 20.19 -15.18 3.73
N LEU A 192 20.66 -14.42 4.74
CA LEU A 192 19.97 -13.23 5.21
C LEU A 192 19.81 -12.17 4.11
N MET A 193 20.88 -11.92 3.34
CA MET A 193 20.88 -11.08 2.15
C MET A 193 19.73 -11.35 1.19
N ARG A 194 19.57 -12.64 0.86
CA ARG A 194 18.58 -13.08 -0.11
C ARG A 194 17.16 -12.96 0.44
N ALA A 195 16.98 -13.27 1.73
CA ALA A 195 15.70 -13.06 2.40
C ALA A 195 15.32 -11.58 2.47
N MET A 196 16.26 -10.71 2.88
CA MET A 196 16.07 -9.26 2.95
C MET A 196 15.73 -8.64 1.59
N LEU A 197 16.31 -9.15 0.49
CA LEU A 197 15.93 -8.73 -0.85
C LEU A 197 14.44 -8.98 -1.12
N GLY A 198 13.94 -10.17 -0.82
CA GLY A 198 12.52 -10.50 -0.97
C GLY A 198 11.62 -9.62 -0.12
N ALA A 199 11.97 -9.47 1.16
CA ALA A 199 11.23 -8.61 2.07
C ALA A 199 11.16 -7.15 1.60
N LYS A 200 12.29 -6.63 1.11
CA LYS A 200 12.40 -5.26 0.64
C LYS A 200 11.64 -5.02 -0.65
N VAL A 201 11.68 -5.94 -1.61
CA VAL A 201 10.89 -5.86 -2.86
C VAL A 201 9.39 -5.85 -2.54
N ALA A 202 8.92 -6.81 -1.72
CA ALA A 202 7.52 -6.88 -1.34
C ALA A 202 7.06 -5.60 -0.61
N THR A 203 7.86 -5.12 0.35
CA THR A 203 7.58 -3.89 1.10
C THR A 203 7.51 -2.67 0.19
N ALA A 204 8.54 -2.46 -0.63
CA ALA A 204 8.60 -1.30 -1.54
C ALA A 204 7.41 -1.30 -2.50
N TYR A 205 7.07 -2.46 -3.06
CA TYR A 205 5.92 -2.60 -3.95
C TYR A 205 4.59 -2.28 -3.25
N ILE A 206 4.31 -2.90 -2.10
CA ILE A 206 3.06 -2.69 -1.36
C ILE A 206 2.94 -1.22 -0.92
N CYS A 207 4.01 -0.64 -0.38
CA CYS A 207 4.02 0.78 -0.04
C CYS A 207 3.79 1.68 -1.27
N SER A 208 4.29 1.32 -2.44
CA SER A 208 4.03 2.07 -3.68
C SER A 208 2.57 2.05 -4.10
N VAL A 209 1.90 0.90 -3.93
CA VAL A 209 0.45 0.75 -4.19
C VAL A 209 -0.34 1.70 -3.30
N PHE A 210 0.00 1.76 -2.01
CA PHE A 210 -0.66 2.63 -1.04
C PHE A 210 -0.39 4.10 -1.31
N ALA A 211 0.87 4.46 -1.60
CA ALA A 211 1.24 5.81 -1.97
C ALA A 211 0.52 6.26 -3.26
N ALA A 212 0.31 5.37 -4.23
CA ALA A 212 -0.48 5.66 -5.43
C ALA A 212 -1.95 5.87 -5.10
N ALA A 213 -2.54 4.97 -4.30
CA ALA A 213 -3.94 5.04 -3.89
C ALA A 213 -4.24 6.34 -3.12
N PHE A 214 -3.45 6.65 -2.09
CA PHE A 214 -3.66 7.81 -1.25
C PHE A 214 -3.33 9.15 -1.93
N SER A 215 -2.40 9.17 -2.88
CA SER A 215 -2.09 10.40 -3.64
C SER A 215 -3.06 10.65 -4.79
N GLY A 216 -3.92 9.68 -5.13
CA GLY A 216 -4.75 9.73 -6.33
C GLY A 216 -3.93 9.73 -7.62
N SER A 217 -2.73 9.15 -7.62
CA SER A 217 -1.78 9.26 -8.73
C SER A 217 -1.01 7.98 -8.97
N GLY A 218 -1.14 7.43 -10.18
CA GLY A 218 -0.33 6.30 -10.65
C GLY A 218 1.16 6.61 -10.78
N LYS A 219 1.57 7.88 -10.56
CA LYS A 219 3.00 8.27 -10.52
C LYS A 219 3.78 7.53 -9.44
N ASN A 220 3.14 7.21 -8.32
CA ASN A 220 3.80 6.57 -7.18
C ASN A 220 3.86 5.05 -7.28
N LEU A 221 3.19 4.46 -8.27
CA LEU A 221 3.12 3.01 -8.45
C LEU A 221 4.41 2.49 -9.07
N LEU A 222 5.11 1.56 -8.40
CA LEU A 222 6.37 1.01 -8.89
C LEU A 222 6.18 -0.16 -9.86
N ASP A 223 7.12 -0.30 -10.80
CA ASP A 223 7.30 -1.48 -11.65
C ASP A 223 8.67 -2.10 -11.36
N LEU A 224 8.70 -3.07 -10.45
CA LEU A 224 9.93 -3.74 -10.04
C LEU A 224 10.17 -4.98 -10.91
N THR A 225 11.40 -5.15 -11.38
CA THR A 225 11.82 -6.31 -12.20
C THR A 225 12.64 -7.29 -11.38
N VAL A 226 12.06 -8.38 -10.89
CA VAL A 226 12.81 -9.41 -10.17
C VAL A 226 13.26 -10.53 -11.12
N PRO A 227 14.40 -11.19 -10.89
CA PRO A 227 14.80 -12.32 -11.71
C PRO A 227 13.94 -13.55 -11.47
N ASP A 228 13.60 -14.22 -12.56
CA ASP A 228 12.80 -15.46 -12.57
C ASP A 228 13.48 -16.63 -11.85
N THR A 229 14.76 -16.51 -11.49
CA THR A 229 15.50 -17.51 -10.70
C THR A 229 15.09 -17.58 -9.24
N LEU A 230 14.34 -16.59 -8.74
CA LEU A 230 13.87 -16.56 -7.35
C LEU A 230 12.53 -17.32 -7.24
N PRO A 231 12.34 -18.22 -6.26
CA PRO A 231 11.13 -19.04 -6.18
C PRO A 231 9.82 -18.25 -6.09
N TRP A 232 9.85 -17.07 -5.47
CA TRP A 232 8.69 -16.19 -5.29
C TRP A 232 8.49 -15.18 -6.44
N ALA A 233 9.41 -15.11 -7.43
CA ALA A 233 9.38 -14.09 -8.49
C ALA A 233 8.13 -14.17 -9.36
N GLN A 234 7.68 -15.38 -9.72
CA GLN A 234 6.51 -15.57 -10.57
C GLN A 234 5.24 -15.08 -9.86
N VAL A 235 5.06 -15.43 -8.58
CA VAL A 235 3.91 -14.98 -7.79
C VAL A 235 3.95 -13.47 -7.60
N PHE A 236 5.13 -12.90 -7.28
CA PHE A 236 5.30 -11.45 -7.21
C PHE A 236 4.91 -10.76 -8.52
N SER A 237 5.40 -11.25 -9.65
CA SER A 237 5.08 -10.70 -10.97
C SER A 237 3.57 -10.77 -11.25
N HIS A 238 2.90 -11.84 -10.84
CA HIS A 238 1.46 -11.97 -10.97
C HIS A 238 0.70 -10.94 -10.12
N VAL A 239 1.09 -10.75 -8.86
CA VAL A 239 0.53 -9.69 -8.00
C VAL A 239 0.75 -8.32 -8.64
N GLN A 240 2.00 -8.00 -9.01
CA GLN A 240 2.37 -6.70 -9.56
C GLN A 240 1.59 -6.38 -10.84
N THR A 241 1.53 -7.32 -11.78
CA THR A 241 0.85 -7.12 -13.06
C THR A 241 -0.66 -6.94 -12.88
N THR A 242 -1.28 -7.77 -12.04
CA THR A 242 -2.73 -7.73 -11.80
C THR A 242 -3.13 -6.43 -11.11
N VAL A 243 -2.46 -6.09 -10.00
CA VAL A 243 -2.76 -4.91 -9.21
C VAL A 243 -2.40 -3.63 -9.97
N ASN A 244 -1.24 -3.58 -10.65
CA ASN A 244 -0.86 -2.40 -11.42
C ASN A 244 -1.80 -2.13 -12.60
N ALA A 245 -2.28 -3.19 -13.27
CA ALA A 245 -3.22 -3.04 -14.37
C ALA A 245 -4.54 -2.42 -13.89
N GLU A 246 -5.10 -2.89 -12.79
CA GLU A 246 -6.34 -2.34 -12.25
C GLU A 246 -6.16 -0.90 -11.73
N ILE A 247 -5.09 -0.61 -11.00
CA ILE A 247 -4.83 0.74 -10.50
C ILE A 247 -4.69 1.73 -11.66
N ARG A 248 -3.98 1.37 -12.73
CA ARG A 248 -3.86 2.20 -13.93
C ARG A 248 -5.20 2.39 -14.64
N ASN A 249 -6.04 1.36 -14.68
CA ASN A 249 -7.38 1.42 -15.23
C ASN A 249 -8.25 2.41 -14.43
N ILE A 250 -8.24 2.33 -13.09
CA ILE A 250 -8.95 3.25 -12.19
C ILE A 250 -8.54 4.71 -12.47
N PHE A 251 -7.24 4.99 -12.57
CA PHE A 251 -6.76 6.34 -12.86
C PHE A 251 -7.12 6.83 -14.26
N SER A 252 -7.19 5.94 -15.25
CA SER A 252 -7.56 6.28 -16.63
C SER A 252 -9.05 6.63 -16.75
N CYS A 253 -9.90 6.04 -15.90
CA CYS A 253 -11.33 6.32 -15.83
C CYS A 253 -11.68 7.65 -15.13
N GLY A 254 -10.69 8.42 -14.67
CA GLY A 254 -10.90 9.75 -14.06
C GLY A 254 -11.61 9.71 -12.70
N LYS A 255 -11.59 8.56 -12.00
CA LYS A 255 -12.17 8.43 -10.66
C LYS A 255 -11.44 9.35 -9.67
N TYR A 256 -12.22 10.03 -8.84
CA TYR A 256 -11.73 11.05 -7.89
C TYR A 256 -10.99 10.44 -6.70
N THR A 257 -11.39 9.24 -6.28
CA THR A 257 -10.82 8.52 -5.15
C THR A 257 -10.51 7.08 -5.56
N VAL A 258 -9.39 6.56 -5.06
CA VAL A 258 -8.91 5.22 -5.45
C VAL A 258 -9.40 4.13 -4.49
N LEU A 259 -9.77 4.52 -3.25
CA LEU A 259 -10.39 3.61 -2.30
C LEU A 259 -11.84 3.33 -2.68
N ARG A 260 -12.20 2.06 -2.78
CA ARG A 260 -13.53 1.62 -3.22
C ARG A 260 -14.62 2.10 -2.27
N GLU A 261 -14.39 2.01 -0.97
CA GLU A 261 -15.32 2.44 0.07
C GLU A 261 -15.52 3.95 0.01
N LEU A 262 -14.46 4.72 -0.27
CA LEU A 262 -14.57 6.17 -0.40
C LEU A 262 -15.31 6.59 -1.68
N ASP A 263 -15.12 5.86 -2.79
CA ASP A 263 -15.86 6.05 -4.05
C ASP A 263 -17.37 5.79 -3.83
N SER A 264 -17.71 4.73 -3.08
CA SER A 264 -19.09 4.43 -2.68
C SER A 264 -19.70 5.56 -1.84
N VAL A 265 -18.97 6.03 -0.82
CA VAL A 265 -19.41 7.14 0.04
C VAL A 265 -19.58 8.44 -0.76
N ASP A 266 -18.66 8.79 -1.66
CA ASP A 266 -18.80 9.97 -2.53
C ASP A 266 -20.03 9.84 -3.45
N GLY A 267 -20.30 8.64 -3.97
CA GLY A 267 -21.52 8.33 -4.72
C GLY A 267 -22.80 8.57 -3.90
N SER A 268 -22.83 8.13 -2.64
CA SER A 268 -23.95 8.37 -1.73
C SER A 268 -24.10 9.85 -1.38
N VAL A 269 -23.00 10.57 -1.12
CA VAL A 269 -23.03 12.01 -0.84
C VAL A 269 -23.56 12.80 -2.04
N LYS A 270 -23.17 12.43 -3.27
CA LYS A 270 -23.69 13.04 -4.51
C LYS A 270 -25.20 12.87 -4.70
N LYS A 271 -25.77 11.75 -4.23
CA LYS A 271 -27.23 11.52 -4.23
C LYS A 271 -27.93 12.29 -3.11
N LEU A 272 -27.29 12.39 -1.95
CA LEU A 272 -27.84 13.08 -0.78
C LEU A 272 -27.88 14.60 -0.96
N TYR A 273 -26.89 15.18 -1.64
CA TYR A 273 -26.74 16.63 -1.75
C TYR A 273 -27.93 17.35 -2.42
N PRO A 274 -28.49 16.88 -3.57
CA PRO A 274 -29.69 17.48 -4.17
C PRO A 274 -30.94 17.33 -3.28
N LEU A 275 -31.11 16.19 -2.62
CA LEU A 275 -32.25 15.94 -1.72
C LEU A 275 -32.30 16.93 -0.55
N LEU A 276 -31.12 17.41 -0.11
CA LEU A 276 -31.00 18.42 0.94
C LEU A 276 -31.21 19.85 0.42
N GLN A 277 -30.98 20.12 -0.87
CA GLN A 277 -31.20 21.44 -1.48
C GLN A 277 -32.66 21.67 -1.88
N ASP A 278 -33.36 20.65 -2.38
CA ASP A 278 -34.74 20.79 -2.86
C ASP A 278 -35.78 20.81 -1.72
N GLY A 279 -35.36 20.47 -0.49
CA GLY A 279 -36.25 20.33 0.66
C GLY A 279 -37.14 19.10 0.49
N LEU A 280 -37.14 18.18 1.48
CA LEU A 280 -37.95 16.96 1.44
C LEU A 280 -39.43 17.29 1.20
N GLY A 281 -39.88 17.17 -0.05
CA GLY A 281 -41.29 17.12 -0.39
C GLY A 281 -41.92 15.86 0.21
N PRO A 282 -43.26 15.83 0.43
CA PRO A 282 -43.91 14.86 1.33
C PRO A 282 -43.88 13.39 0.89
N ILE A 283 -43.13 13.00 -0.14
CA ILE A 283 -43.30 11.69 -0.82
C ILE A 283 -42.06 10.77 -0.71
N GLU A 284 -40.90 11.24 -0.24
CA GLU A 284 -39.65 10.43 -0.33
C GLU A 284 -39.11 9.85 0.99
N GLY A 285 -39.92 9.81 2.05
CA GLY A 285 -39.51 9.26 3.35
C GLY A 285 -39.09 7.77 3.33
N GLU A 286 -39.54 7.00 2.34
CA GLU A 286 -39.15 5.59 2.16
C GLU A 286 -37.84 5.42 1.36
N SER A 287 -37.57 6.30 0.39
CA SER A 287 -36.30 6.32 -0.38
C SER A 287 -35.12 6.74 0.49
N PHE A 288 -35.36 7.68 1.41
CA PHE A 288 -34.36 8.21 2.34
C PHE A 288 -33.87 7.15 3.34
N LYS A 289 -34.76 6.29 3.85
CA LYS A 289 -34.40 5.21 4.78
C LYS A 289 -33.54 4.13 4.12
N ASN A 290 -33.84 3.75 2.88
CA ASN A 290 -33.08 2.72 2.18
C ASN A 290 -31.64 3.19 1.87
N SER A 291 -31.44 4.46 1.51
CA SER A 291 -30.10 5.00 1.22
C SER A 291 -29.22 5.15 2.48
N VAL A 292 -29.84 5.39 3.64
CA VAL A 292 -29.14 5.48 4.94
C VAL A 292 -28.77 4.08 5.46
N SER A 293 -29.63 3.07 5.29
CA SER A 293 -29.33 1.69 5.70
C SER A 293 -28.18 1.06 4.91
N ASP A 294 -28.09 1.32 3.60
CA ASP A 294 -26.98 0.82 2.76
C ASP A 294 -25.61 1.45 3.09
N SER A 295 -25.60 2.55 3.85
CA SER A 295 -24.37 3.25 4.27
C SER A 295 -23.87 2.84 5.67
N VAL A 296 -24.57 1.93 6.36
CA VAL A 296 -24.35 1.59 7.78
C VAL A 296 -24.01 0.11 8.01
N GLU A 297 -23.92 -0.73 6.96
CA GLU A 297 -23.38 -2.09 7.14
C GLU A 297 -21.89 -2.06 7.56
N PRO A 298 -21.48 -2.94 8.47
CA PRO A 298 -20.32 -2.71 9.32
C PRO A 298 -19.00 -2.82 8.55
N LEU A 299 -18.21 -1.74 8.63
CA LEU A 299 -16.76 -1.72 8.45
C LEU A 299 -16.05 -2.64 9.46
#